data_AF-A0AA96C9T2-F1
#
_entry.id   AF-A0AA96C9T2-F1
#
_cell.length_a   1.000
_cell.length_b   1.000
_cell.length_c   1.000
_cell.angle_alpha   90.00
_cell.angle_beta   90.00
_cell.angle_gamma   90.00
#
_symmetry.space_group_name_H-M   'P 1'
#
loop_
_entity.id
_entity.type
_entity.pdbx_description
1 polymer ?
#
loop_
_entity_poly.entity_id
_entity_poly.type
_entity_poly.pdbx_seq_one_letter_code
_entity_poly.pdbx_strand_id
1 'polypeptide(L)'
;MPHFVEELQQEAAGAIARMKQAALAARHIHARAELMRHMLTTAKKVAGKPKVEAVETVVSEWMQAWNLERTQWPHIAREMETFTEAFHDYANTPSDAHDAILRQSCEALDAALAREDTSISDQMAWRSQCAHGWWDKVSPTPTDLPGSKPRPSIPQPAANTAFWDQACADFCR
;
A
#
# COMPACT_ATOMS: atom_id res chain seq x y z
N MET A 1 22.57 37.49 15.43
CA MET A 1 21.87 37.17 14.16
C MET A 1 22.69 36.08 13.50
N PRO A 2 22.12 34.92 13.16
CA PRO A 2 22.85 33.92 12.41
C PRO A 2 23.45 34.56 11.15
N HIS A 3 24.63 34.12 10.72
CA HIS A 3 25.23 34.67 9.51
C HIS A 3 24.43 34.20 8.29
N PHE A 4 24.34 35.02 7.24
CA PHE A 4 23.54 34.72 6.04
C PHE A 4 23.78 33.31 5.46
N VAL A 5 25.03 32.80 5.51
CA VAL A 5 25.36 31.44 5.07
C VAL A 5 24.71 30.36 5.95
N GLU A 6 24.68 30.56 7.27
CA GLU A 6 24.05 29.63 8.23
C GLU A 6 22.53 29.64 8.09
N GLU A 7 21.94 30.82 7.85
CA GLU A 7 20.50 30.96 7.55
C GLU A 7 20.13 30.16 6.30
N LEU A 8 20.87 30.31 5.20
CA LEU A 8 20.63 29.56 3.96
C LEU A 8 20.81 28.05 4.15
N GLN A 9 21.77 27.60 4.97
CA GLN A 9 21.94 26.18 5.28
C GLN A 9 20.73 25.62 6.04
N GLN A 10 20.19 26.38 7.00
CA GLN A 10 18.99 25.99 7.74
C GLN A 10 17.76 25.96 6.83
N GLU A 11 17.59 26.95 5.96
CA GLU A 11 16.50 27.00 4.98
C GLU A 11 16.55 25.79 4.02
N ALA A 12 17.73 25.45 3.50
CA ALA A 12 17.93 24.31 2.63
C ALA A 12 17.60 22.99 3.34
N ALA A 13 18.09 22.79 4.58
CA ALA A 13 17.76 21.63 5.38
C ALA A 13 16.25 21.50 5.64
N GLY A 14 15.58 22.63 5.95
CA GLY A 14 14.14 22.69 6.13
C GLY A 14 13.36 22.34 4.86
N ALA A 15 13.80 22.83 3.69
CA ALA A 15 13.20 22.48 2.40
C ALA A 15 13.31 20.97 2.10
N ILE A 16 14.48 20.39 2.36
CA ILE A 16 14.71 18.94 2.19
C ILE A 16 13.83 18.13 3.14
N ALA A 17 13.69 18.54 4.40
CA ALA A 17 12.84 17.86 5.37
C ALA A 17 11.36 17.84 4.92
N ARG A 18 10.84 18.99 4.46
CA ARG A 18 9.47 19.07 3.92
C ARG A 18 9.28 18.19 2.68
N MET A 19 10.27 18.16 1.78
CA MET A 19 10.24 17.29 0.59
C MET A 19 10.17 15.81 0.98
N LYS A 20 10.97 15.37 1.97
CA LYS A 20 10.95 13.98 2.45
C LYS A 20 9.58 13.60 3.02
N GLN A 21 8.99 14.48 3.83
CA GLN A 21 7.65 14.26 4.39
C GLN A 21 6.58 14.18 3.29
N ALA A 22 6.63 15.08 2.30
CA ALA A 22 5.72 15.07 1.17
C ALA A 22 5.86 13.78 0.33
N ALA A 23 7.09 13.32 0.10
CA ALA A 23 7.36 12.09 -0.64
C ALA A 23 6.82 10.85 0.09
N LEU A 24 7.00 10.77 1.42
CA LEU A 24 6.43 9.70 2.24
C LEU A 24 4.90 9.72 2.18
N ALA A 25 4.28 10.88 2.36
CA ALA A 25 2.82 11.03 2.28
C ALA A 25 2.29 10.62 0.90
N ALA A 26 2.95 11.04 -0.19
CA ALA A 26 2.60 10.64 -1.54
C ALA A 26 2.70 9.12 -1.74
N ARG A 27 3.76 8.49 -1.22
CA ARG A 27 3.91 7.01 -1.25
C ARG A 27 2.76 6.34 -0.51
N HIS A 28 2.43 6.79 0.70
CA HIS A 28 1.34 6.22 1.50
C HIS A 28 -0.01 6.31 0.77
N ILE A 29 -0.37 7.49 0.26
CA ILE A 29 -1.63 7.71 -0.47
C ILE A 29 -1.67 6.84 -1.73
N HIS A 30 -0.59 6.82 -2.49
CA HIS A 30 -0.54 6.09 -3.75
C HIS A 30 -0.62 4.57 -3.55
N ALA A 31 0.13 4.02 -2.59
CA ALA A 31 0.10 2.60 -2.30
C ALA A 31 -1.28 2.14 -1.80
N ARG A 32 -1.97 2.97 -1.01
CA ARG A 32 -3.36 2.72 -0.61
C ARG A 32 -4.29 2.72 -1.82
N ALA A 33 -4.19 3.73 -2.70
CA ALA A 33 -5.00 3.78 -3.92
C ALA A 33 -4.81 2.54 -4.81
N GLU A 34 -3.57 2.09 -4.99
CA GLU A 34 -3.26 0.86 -5.73
C GLU A 34 -3.82 -0.40 -5.06
N LEU A 35 -3.79 -0.49 -3.71
CA LEU A 35 -4.46 -1.60 -3.03
C LEU A 35 -5.96 -1.58 -3.28
N MET A 36 -6.62 -0.43 -3.13
CA MET A 36 -8.08 -0.33 -3.35
C MET A 36 -8.46 -0.76 -4.76
N ARG A 37 -7.67 -0.33 -5.76
CA ARG A 37 -7.87 -0.72 -7.17
C ARG A 37 -7.73 -2.23 -7.36
N HIS A 38 -6.71 -2.86 -6.77
CA HIS A 38 -6.54 -4.31 -6.86
C HIS A 38 -7.62 -5.09 -6.13
N MET A 39 -7.95 -4.69 -4.89
CA MET A 39 -9.02 -5.31 -4.11
C MET A 39 -10.35 -5.26 -4.86
N LEU A 40 -10.71 -4.11 -5.44
CA LEU A 40 -11.92 -3.99 -6.25
C LEU A 40 -11.87 -4.92 -7.47
N THR A 41 -10.72 -4.97 -8.15
CA THR A 41 -10.54 -5.82 -9.33
C THR A 41 -10.69 -7.30 -8.98
N THR A 42 -10.08 -7.74 -7.88
CA THR A 42 -10.16 -9.13 -7.41
C THR A 42 -11.57 -9.47 -6.91
N ALA A 43 -12.19 -8.60 -6.10
CA ALA A 43 -13.56 -8.78 -5.63
C ALA A 43 -14.56 -8.91 -6.80
N LYS A 44 -14.40 -8.11 -7.86
CA LYS A 44 -15.22 -8.20 -9.07
C LYS A 44 -15.09 -9.55 -9.80
N LYS A 45 -13.92 -10.18 -9.78
CA LYS A 45 -13.72 -11.53 -10.38
C LYS A 45 -14.51 -12.62 -9.66
N VAL A 46 -14.83 -12.40 -8.38
CA VAL A 46 -15.51 -13.36 -7.51
C VAL A 46 -16.92 -12.90 -7.09
N ALA A 47 -17.44 -11.80 -7.63
CA ALA A 47 -18.70 -11.18 -7.23
C ALA A 47 -19.93 -12.12 -7.33
N GLY A 48 -19.89 -13.15 -8.17
CA GLY A 48 -20.96 -14.15 -8.28
C GLY A 48 -20.83 -15.38 -7.37
N LYS A 49 -19.75 -15.48 -6.58
CA LYS A 49 -19.51 -16.63 -5.69
C LYS A 49 -20.21 -16.44 -4.34
N PRO A 50 -20.47 -17.52 -3.57
CA PRO A 50 -20.87 -17.38 -2.17
C PRO A 50 -19.87 -16.52 -1.40
N LYS A 51 -20.37 -15.54 -0.64
CA LYS A 51 -19.53 -14.53 0.07
C LYS A 51 -18.38 -15.16 0.85
N VAL A 52 -18.65 -16.22 1.61
CA VAL A 52 -17.63 -16.94 2.40
C VAL A 52 -16.49 -17.47 1.53
N GLU A 53 -16.80 -18.06 0.38
CA GLU A 53 -15.78 -18.59 -0.56
C GLU A 53 -14.98 -17.45 -1.21
N ALA A 54 -15.68 -16.39 -1.63
CA ALA A 54 -15.06 -15.21 -2.24
C ALA A 54 -14.07 -14.55 -1.27
N VAL A 55 -14.50 -14.32 -0.03
CA VAL A 55 -13.67 -13.69 1.01
C VAL A 55 -12.47 -14.56 1.33
N GLU A 56 -12.67 -15.86 1.58
CA GLU A 56 -11.58 -16.77 1.92
C GLU A 56 -10.50 -16.83 0.82
N THR A 57 -10.93 -16.86 -0.45
CA THR A 57 -10.00 -16.84 -1.60
C THR A 57 -9.11 -15.60 -1.56
N VAL A 58 -9.71 -14.42 -1.43
CA VAL A 58 -8.99 -13.14 -1.51
C VAL A 58 -8.10 -12.93 -0.29
N VAL A 59 -8.57 -13.26 0.92
CA VAL A 59 -7.77 -13.13 2.14
C VAL A 59 -6.55 -14.05 2.07
N SER A 60 -6.73 -15.30 1.65
CA SER A 60 -5.62 -16.25 1.53
C SER A 60 -4.57 -15.79 0.52
N GLU A 61 -4.97 -15.27 -0.64
CA GLU A 61 -4.04 -14.71 -1.63
C GLU A 61 -3.23 -13.53 -1.08
N TRP A 62 -3.88 -12.58 -0.40
CA TRP A 62 -3.20 -11.39 0.12
C TRP A 62 -2.31 -11.68 1.33
N MET A 63 -2.79 -12.49 2.28
CA MET A 63 -1.98 -12.91 3.42
C MET A 63 -0.72 -13.68 2.95
N GLN A 64 -0.87 -14.55 1.93
CA GLN A 64 0.27 -15.22 1.31
C GLN A 64 1.20 -14.24 0.58
N ALA A 65 0.65 -13.28 -0.18
CA ALA A 65 1.45 -12.27 -0.87
C ALA A 65 2.25 -11.40 0.11
N TRP A 66 1.66 -11.09 1.26
CA TRP A 66 2.32 -10.35 2.32
C TRP A 66 3.19 -11.21 3.24
N ASN A 67 3.27 -12.51 3.02
CA ASN A 67 3.99 -13.45 3.87
C ASN A 67 3.59 -13.32 5.35
N LEU A 68 2.29 -13.07 5.61
CA LEU A 68 1.69 -13.00 6.92
C LEU A 68 0.89 -14.28 7.12
N GLU A 69 1.44 -15.24 7.84
CA GLU A 69 0.73 -16.49 8.13
C GLU A 69 -0.43 -16.22 9.11
N ARG A 70 -1.66 -16.70 8.81
CA ARG A 70 -2.83 -16.42 9.65
C ARG A 70 -2.68 -16.86 11.10
N THR A 71 -1.99 -17.97 11.37
CA THR A 71 -1.82 -18.46 12.75
C THR A 71 -0.84 -17.60 13.56
N GLN A 72 0.12 -16.95 12.88
CA GLN A 72 1.09 -16.03 13.49
C GLN A 72 0.51 -14.62 13.63
N TRP A 73 -0.35 -14.22 12.70
CA TRP A 73 -0.93 -12.87 12.62
C TRP A 73 -2.47 -12.90 12.64
N PRO A 74 -3.11 -13.51 13.66
CA PRO A 74 -4.55 -13.72 13.67
C PRO A 74 -5.36 -12.41 13.73
N HIS A 75 -4.78 -11.36 14.31
CA HIS A 75 -5.42 -10.05 14.38
C HIS A 75 -5.40 -9.34 13.02
N ILE A 76 -4.30 -9.41 12.26
CA ILE A 76 -4.24 -8.88 10.88
C ILE A 76 -5.15 -9.69 9.96
N ALA A 77 -5.16 -11.01 10.10
CA ALA A 77 -6.05 -11.89 9.31
C ALA A 77 -7.52 -11.46 9.44
N ARG A 78 -7.97 -11.18 10.67
CA ARG A 78 -9.34 -10.72 10.95
C ARG A 78 -9.67 -9.39 10.29
N GLU A 79 -8.77 -8.42 10.38
CA GLU A 79 -9.00 -7.12 9.73
C GLU A 79 -8.98 -7.25 8.19
N MET A 80 -8.10 -8.10 7.64
CA MET A 80 -8.08 -8.41 6.21
C MET A 80 -9.36 -9.11 5.74
N GLU A 81 -9.94 -9.99 6.55
CA GLU A 81 -11.24 -10.63 6.31
C GLU A 81 -12.35 -9.58 6.25
N THR A 82 -12.45 -8.71 7.27
CA THR A 82 -13.46 -7.64 7.32
C THR A 82 -13.31 -6.66 6.15
N PHE A 83 -12.09 -6.29 5.82
CA PHE A 83 -11.78 -5.43 4.68
C PHE A 83 -12.17 -6.08 3.35
N THR A 84 -11.95 -7.39 3.20
CA THR A 84 -12.34 -8.15 2.02
C THR A 84 -13.85 -8.29 1.90
N GLU A 85 -14.56 -8.53 3.01
CA GLU A 85 -16.02 -8.55 3.05
C GLU A 85 -16.62 -7.22 2.58
N ALA A 86 -16.08 -6.11 3.05
CA ALA A 86 -16.50 -4.77 2.63
C ALA A 86 -16.29 -4.56 1.13
N PHE A 87 -15.17 -5.04 0.57
CA PHE A 87 -14.92 -5.02 -0.87
C PHE A 87 -15.88 -5.88 -1.67
N HIS A 88 -16.20 -7.07 -1.17
CA HIS A 88 -17.18 -7.96 -1.80
C HIS A 88 -18.56 -7.30 -1.87
N ASP A 89 -19.02 -6.70 -0.77
CA ASP A 89 -20.34 -6.07 -0.69
C ASP A 89 -20.39 -4.81 -1.57
N TYR A 90 -19.32 -3.99 -1.56
CA TYR A 90 -19.20 -2.83 -2.44
C TYR A 90 -19.15 -3.23 -3.92
N ALA A 91 -18.40 -4.28 -4.28
CA ALA A 91 -18.28 -4.73 -5.66
C ALA A 91 -19.61 -5.24 -6.24
N ASN A 92 -20.45 -5.85 -5.39
CA ASN A 92 -21.77 -6.34 -5.77
C ASN A 92 -22.86 -5.26 -5.74
N THR A 93 -22.78 -4.31 -4.81
CA THR A 93 -23.79 -3.26 -4.63
C THR A 93 -23.12 -1.97 -4.17
N PRO A 94 -22.54 -1.18 -5.09
CA PRO A 94 -21.91 0.09 -4.72
C PRO A 94 -22.93 1.03 -4.07
N SER A 95 -22.62 1.55 -2.88
CA SER A 95 -23.46 2.51 -2.16
C SER A 95 -22.61 3.32 -1.17
N ASP A 96 -23.09 4.48 -0.75
CA ASP A 96 -22.42 5.32 0.27
C ASP A 96 -22.23 4.56 1.60
N ALA A 97 -23.18 3.69 1.94
CA ALA A 97 -23.08 2.84 3.12
C ALA A 97 -21.93 1.84 3.01
N HIS A 98 -21.78 1.18 1.85
CA HIS A 98 -20.66 0.27 1.61
C HIS A 98 -19.32 1.01 1.47
N ASP A 99 -19.29 2.22 0.92
CA ASP A 99 -18.09 3.08 0.89
C ASP A 99 -17.64 3.46 2.31
N ALA A 100 -18.57 3.81 3.20
CA ALA A 100 -18.25 4.10 4.59
C ALA A 100 -17.65 2.89 5.33
N ILE A 101 -18.20 1.69 5.10
CA ILE A 101 -17.67 0.43 5.67
C ILE A 101 -16.28 0.12 5.09
N LEU A 102 -16.07 0.35 3.79
CA LEU A 102 -14.75 0.21 3.17
C LEU A 102 -13.70 1.14 3.79
N ARG A 103 -14.05 2.41 4.03
CA ARG A 103 -13.14 3.36 4.70
C ARG A 103 -12.82 2.90 6.11
N GLN A 104 -13.82 2.51 6.89
CA GLN A 104 -13.64 2.06 8.27
C GLN A 104 -12.77 0.80 8.35
N SER A 105 -13.03 -0.19 7.49
CA SER A 105 -12.23 -1.43 7.47
C SER A 105 -10.80 -1.20 6.97
N CYS A 106 -10.58 -0.27 6.03
CA CYS A 106 -9.24 0.16 5.64
C CYS A 106 -8.47 0.78 6.82
N GLU A 107 -9.11 1.65 7.59
CA GLU A 107 -8.51 2.29 8.76
C GLU A 107 -8.19 1.26 9.87
N ALA A 108 -9.08 0.29 10.08
CA ALA A 108 -8.86 -0.78 11.05
C ALA A 108 -7.66 -1.67 10.66
N LEU A 109 -7.53 -2.02 9.38
CA LEU A 109 -6.38 -2.79 8.88
C LEU A 109 -5.07 -2.00 8.99
N ASP A 110 -5.06 -0.71 8.64
CA ASP A 110 -3.89 0.16 8.87
C ASP A 110 -3.53 0.21 10.36
N ALA A 111 -4.52 0.34 11.26
CA ALA A 111 -4.30 0.37 12.70
C ALA A 111 -3.84 -0.96 13.30
N ALA A 112 -4.17 -2.10 12.69
CA ALA A 112 -3.62 -3.40 13.07
C ALA A 112 -2.15 -3.51 12.65
N LEU A 113 -1.83 -3.15 11.41
CA LEU A 113 -0.46 -3.14 10.89
C LEU A 113 0.45 -2.16 11.64
N ALA A 114 -0.08 -1.00 12.06
CA ALA A 114 0.67 -0.01 12.83
C ALA A 114 1.15 -0.52 14.20
N ARG A 115 0.45 -1.51 14.80
CA ARG A 115 0.90 -2.15 16.06
C ARG A 115 2.15 -3.01 15.86
N GLU A 116 2.43 -3.38 14.62
CA GLU A 116 3.55 -4.20 14.19
C GLU A 116 4.61 -3.36 13.44
N ASP A 117 4.63 -2.05 13.71
CA ASP A 117 5.54 -1.05 13.13
C ASP A 117 5.55 -1.06 11.59
N THR A 118 4.39 -1.33 10.98
CA THR A 118 4.21 -1.34 9.52
C THR A 118 2.88 -0.71 9.10
N SER A 119 2.58 -0.71 7.81
CA SER A 119 1.36 -0.12 7.25
C SER A 119 0.92 -0.86 6.00
N ILE A 120 -0.33 -0.65 5.55
CA ILE A 120 -0.80 -1.18 4.26
C ILE A 120 0.15 -0.74 3.14
N SER A 121 0.58 0.51 3.17
CA SER A 121 1.44 1.06 2.14
C SER A 121 2.81 0.39 2.07
N ASP A 122 3.32 -0.06 3.21
CA ASP A 122 4.59 -0.76 3.30
C ASP A 122 4.46 -2.19 2.79
N GLN A 123 3.38 -2.89 3.18
CA GLN A 123 3.08 -4.20 2.62
C GLN A 123 2.92 -4.14 1.11
N MET A 124 2.20 -3.13 0.60
CA MET A 124 2.09 -2.87 -0.83
C MET A 124 3.44 -2.56 -1.47
N ALA A 125 4.24 -1.68 -0.88
CA ALA A 125 5.49 -1.25 -1.50
C ALA A 125 6.61 -2.28 -1.44
N TRP A 126 6.63 -3.13 -0.43
CA TRP A 126 7.72 -4.09 -0.23
C TRP A 126 7.38 -5.48 -0.76
N ARG A 127 6.09 -5.86 -0.76
CA ARG A 127 5.67 -7.23 -1.05
C ARG A 127 4.79 -7.37 -2.29
N SER A 128 4.14 -6.30 -2.73
CA SER A 128 3.35 -6.37 -3.97
C SER A 128 4.25 -6.44 -5.21
N GLN A 129 3.86 -7.29 -6.16
CA GLN A 129 4.43 -7.29 -7.51
C GLN A 129 4.03 -6.06 -8.32
N CYS A 130 3.05 -5.30 -7.83
CA CYS A 130 2.59 -4.04 -8.41
C CYS A 130 3.25 -2.83 -7.74
N ALA A 131 4.26 -3.03 -6.90
CA ALA A 131 4.98 -1.91 -6.32
C ALA A 131 5.62 -1.05 -7.41
N HIS A 132 5.59 0.26 -7.21
CA HIS A 132 6.20 1.20 -8.15
C HIS A 132 7.64 1.48 -7.75
N GLY A 133 8.58 1.40 -8.70
CA GLY A 133 10.01 1.45 -8.42
C GLY A 133 10.48 2.71 -7.69
N TRP A 134 9.76 3.82 -7.79
CA TRP A 134 10.06 5.05 -7.04
C TRP A 134 9.76 4.93 -5.53
N TRP A 135 8.86 4.05 -5.11
CA TRP A 135 8.54 3.85 -3.69
C TRP A 135 9.77 3.40 -2.91
N ASP A 136 10.62 2.57 -3.53
CA ASP A 136 11.86 2.07 -2.94
C ASP A 136 12.93 3.18 -2.79
N LYS A 137 12.86 4.24 -3.62
CA LYS A 137 13.70 5.43 -3.45
C LYS A 137 13.26 6.33 -2.29
N VAL A 138 12.01 6.21 -1.85
CA VAL A 138 11.44 7.01 -0.75
C VAL A 138 11.56 6.27 0.58
N SER A 139 11.18 5.00 0.60
CA SER A 139 11.30 4.11 1.76
C SER A 139 11.73 2.73 1.25
N PRO A 140 13.04 2.45 1.25
CA PRO A 140 13.59 1.21 0.73
C PRO A 140 12.97 -0.02 1.37
N THR A 141 12.90 -1.09 0.59
CA THR A 141 12.54 -2.42 1.07
C THR A 141 13.61 -2.88 2.07
N PRO A 142 13.25 -3.28 3.31
CA PRO A 142 14.22 -3.80 4.28
C PRO A 142 14.97 -5.00 3.70
N THR A 143 16.29 -5.03 3.86
CA THR A 143 17.15 -6.09 3.29
C THR A 143 16.93 -7.45 3.93
N ASP A 144 16.41 -7.46 5.15
CA ASP A 144 16.10 -8.62 5.96
C ASP A 144 14.59 -8.96 5.98
N LEU A 145 13.79 -8.34 5.11
CA LEU A 145 12.35 -8.55 5.06
C LEU A 145 12.03 -10.04 4.81
N PRO A 146 11.38 -10.74 5.77
CA PRO A 146 11.09 -12.16 5.62
C PRO A 146 10.21 -12.44 4.40
N GLY A 147 10.56 -13.43 3.60
CA GLY A 147 9.80 -13.81 2.40
C GLY A 147 9.96 -12.85 1.22
N SER A 148 11.04 -12.05 1.17
CA SER A 148 11.37 -11.23 0.00
C SER A 148 11.51 -12.12 -1.26
N LYS A 149 10.64 -11.90 -2.24
CA LYS A 149 10.71 -12.57 -3.56
C LYS A 149 11.29 -11.59 -4.59
N PRO A 150 11.99 -12.05 -5.63
CA PRO A 150 12.32 -11.21 -6.78
C PRO A 150 11.05 -10.60 -7.37
N ARG A 151 11.10 -9.31 -7.75
CA ARG A 151 9.95 -8.55 -8.28
C ARG A 151 10.22 -8.04 -9.69
N PRO A 152 10.35 -8.94 -10.69
CA PRO A 152 10.76 -8.57 -12.05
C PRO A 152 9.71 -7.73 -12.80
N SER A 153 8.46 -7.73 -12.35
CA SER A 153 7.37 -6.92 -12.91
C SER A 153 7.40 -5.46 -12.50
N ILE A 154 8.22 -5.08 -11.50
CA ILE A 154 8.33 -3.69 -11.07
C ILE A 154 9.14 -2.92 -12.12
N PRO A 155 8.56 -1.87 -12.74
CA PRO A 155 9.30 -1.04 -13.66
C PRO A 155 10.52 -0.46 -12.98
N GLN A 156 11.67 -0.64 -13.62
CA GLN A 156 12.88 0.00 -13.15
C GLN A 156 12.78 1.51 -13.40
N PRO A 157 13.23 2.33 -12.45
CA PRO A 157 13.32 3.77 -12.67
C PRO A 157 14.10 4.08 -13.96
N ALA A 158 13.46 4.78 -14.89
CA ALA A 158 14.11 5.20 -16.12
C ALA A 158 15.25 6.19 -15.83
N ALA A 159 16.40 5.98 -16.49
CA ALA A 159 17.50 6.92 -16.43
C ALA A 159 17.05 8.28 -17.00
N ASN A 160 17.46 9.37 -16.35
CA ASN A 160 17.16 10.76 -16.74
C ASN A 160 15.68 11.19 -16.66
N THR A 161 14.81 10.41 -16.01
CA THR A 161 13.44 10.84 -15.69
C THR A 161 13.42 11.52 -14.32
N ALA A 162 12.81 12.70 -14.23
CA ALA A 162 12.67 13.40 -12.96
C ALA A 162 11.88 12.55 -11.96
N PHE A 163 12.16 12.71 -10.67
CA PHE A 163 11.56 11.88 -9.62
C PHE A 163 10.03 11.86 -9.67
N TRP A 164 9.39 13.02 -9.88
CA TRP A 164 7.93 13.14 -9.98
C TRP A 164 7.34 12.54 -11.27
N ASP A 165 8.17 12.33 -12.30
CA ASP A 165 7.79 11.73 -13.57
C ASP A 165 8.04 10.21 -13.60
N GLN A 166 8.72 9.66 -12.58
CA GLN A 166 8.85 8.21 -12.37
C GLN A 166 7.52 7.65 -11.82
N ALA A 167 6.44 7.83 -12.57
CA ALA A 167 5.09 7.40 -12.22
C ALA A 167 4.84 5.93 -12.57
N CYS A 168 3.62 5.44 -12.24
CA CYS A 168 3.17 4.06 -12.38
C CYS A 168 3.52 3.44 -13.75
N ALA A 169 3.68 2.12 -13.77
CA ALA A 169 3.72 1.36 -15.01
C ALA A 169 2.51 1.72 -15.89
N ASP A 170 2.65 1.65 -17.22
CA ASP A 170 1.55 2.02 -18.12
C ASP A 170 0.28 1.20 -17.90
N PHE A 171 0.40 -0.06 -17.46
CA PHE A 171 -0.75 -0.90 -17.12
C PHE A 171 -1.51 -0.46 -15.85
N CYS A 172 -0.94 0.47 -15.07
CA CYS A 172 -1.56 1.10 -13.91
C CYS A 172 -2.18 2.47 -14.25
N ARG A 173 -2.04 2.97 -15.47
CA ARG A 173 -2.62 4.26 -15.92
C ARG A 173 -4.01 4.11 -16.51
#